data_AF-A0A7X9NK69-F1
#
_entry.id   AF-A0A7X9NK69-F1
#
_cell.length_a   1.000
_cell.length_b   1.000
_cell.length_c   1.000
_cell.angle_alpha   90.00
_cell.angle_beta   90.00
_cell.angle_gamma   90.00
#
_symmetry.space_group_name_H-M   'P 1'
#
loop_
_entity.id
_entity.type
_entity.pdbx_description
1 polymer ?
#
loop_
_entity_poly.entity_id
_entity_poly.type
_entity_poly.pdbx_seq_one_letter_code
_entity_poly.pdbx_strand_id
1 'polypeptide(L)'
;MDKKILKIIITLLLMVSVSVICIFGYNYSQRHTDTQSKDVIENFVENVNQQYDQVNKKVATGYLNKEKIFLAKDLDQKKLDDIQQSINNFENEYNAALANLKSLNSDDLASYQSQVQAVKDKVNQLLTNFQSLQKKFASQKAINGLFEHPFLTGDKQNKEVLITASLKQADFDQVKKANYTKDAKDDYQKALNQGLDIAEGQIKAVTQAKDLYNQLYKDQTVTEQANQASLDQVKQLIGQIKNPKIRDSFTEGLQAIEAMVQAQATTQTETTTASATNTDGTMNQDTTIYDNTTPNYNYGGNNTSNYNPSAGNGTNTGGTGNQNNQGQQTPGNQDTGADTGTGSSEEPTPSTPDPETPQNDNEFIGENGGNFTWNE
;
A
#
# COMPACT_ATOMS: atom_id res chain seq x y z
N MET A 1 -8.22 -9.53 1.35
CA MET A 1 -7.26 -9.85 2.43
C MET A 1 -7.99 -10.50 3.62
N ASP A 2 -7.37 -11.43 4.36
CA ASP A 2 -7.99 -11.99 5.59
C ASP A 2 -8.11 -10.89 6.66
N LYS A 3 -9.28 -10.79 7.32
CA LYS A 3 -9.57 -9.81 8.38
C LYS A 3 -8.56 -9.90 9.52
N LYS A 4 -7.95 -11.07 9.76
CA LYS A 4 -6.86 -11.26 10.73
C LYS A 4 -5.59 -10.49 10.33
N ILE A 5 -5.18 -10.58 9.06
CA ILE A 5 -3.99 -9.89 8.54
C ILE A 5 -4.19 -8.38 8.60
N LEU A 6 -5.36 -7.88 8.20
CA LEU A 6 -5.68 -6.45 8.24
C LEU A 6 -5.71 -5.89 9.67
N LYS A 7 -6.26 -6.65 10.63
CA LYS A 7 -6.20 -6.27 12.06
C LYS A 7 -4.76 -6.22 12.57
N ILE A 8 -3.92 -7.22 12.25
CA ILE A 8 -2.50 -7.24 12.64
C ILE A 8 -1.75 -6.01 12.08
N ILE A 9 -2.01 -5.59 10.84
CA ILE A 9 -1.42 -4.38 10.25
C ILE A 9 -1.81 -3.12 11.04
N ILE A 10 -3.09 -2.98 11.42
CA ILE A 10 -3.57 -1.82 12.20
C ILE A 10 -3.00 -1.84 13.63
N THR A 11 -2.99 -3.00 14.30
CA THR A 11 -2.48 -3.13 15.67
C THR A 11 -0.97 -2.85 15.77
N LEU A 12 -0.17 -3.33 14.81
CA LEU A 12 1.28 -3.05 14.77
C LEU A 12 1.61 -1.57 14.53
N LEU A 13 0.70 -0.80 13.90
CA LEU A 13 0.87 0.65 13.68
C LEU A 13 0.48 1.50 14.90
N LEU A 14 -0.22 0.94 15.90
CA LEU A 14 -0.77 1.68 17.04
C LEU A 14 0.01 1.49 18.35
N MET A 15 0.87 0.48 18.47
CA MET A 15 1.65 0.21 19.70
C MET A 15 2.95 1.03 19.80
N VAL A 16 2.89 2.34 19.53
CA VAL A 16 4.07 3.24 19.59
C VAL A 16 3.79 4.41 20.54
N SER A 17 3.93 4.16 21.84
CA SER A 17 3.96 5.19 22.88
C SER A 17 5.33 5.21 23.55
N VAL A 18 6.14 6.24 23.27
CA VAL A 18 7.39 6.49 24.00
C VAL A 18 7.10 7.42 25.17
N SER A 19 7.15 6.89 26.39
CA SER A 19 7.07 7.70 27.61
C SER A 19 8.43 8.30 27.94
N VAL A 20 8.71 9.49 27.40
CA VAL A 20 9.95 10.23 27.68
C VAL A 20 9.90 10.80 29.09
N ILE A 21 10.63 10.19 30.04
CA ILE A 21 10.82 10.75 31.38
C ILE A 21 12.00 11.72 31.36
N CYS A 22 11.72 13.01 31.20
CA CYS A 22 12.69 14.08 31.42
C CYS A 22 12.98 14.22 32.92
N ILE A 23 14.27 14.23 33.30
CA ILE A 23 14.70 14.71 34.62
C ILE A 23 15.42 16.04 34.41
N PHE A 24 15.01 17.05 35.18
CA PHE A 24 15.52 18.42 35.12
C PHE A 24 17.04 18.47 35.38
N GLY A 25 17.73 19.36 34.67
CA GLY A 25 19.10 19.73 34.98
C GLY A 25 19.15 20.98 35.86
N TYR A 26 20.06 20.98 36.84
CA TYR A 26 20.60 22.21 37.42
C TYR A 26 22.12 22.04 37.64
N ASN A 27 22.84 23.14 37.64
CA ASN A 27 24.29 23.14 37.42
C ASN A 27 25.11 23.37 38.71
N TYR A 28 26.16 22.57 38.86
CA TYR A 28 27.40 22.82 39.60
C TYR A 28 27.36 23.11 41.12
N SER A 29 27.83 22.14 41.89
CA SER A 29 28.75 22.40 43.00
C SER A 29 29.74 21.24 43.14
N GLN A 30 31.03 21.53 43.36
CA GLN A 30 32.01 20.49 43.68
C GLN A 30 32.05 20.26 45.20
N ARG A 31 31.80 19.02 45.64
CA ARG A 31 32.60 18.32 46.67
C ARG A 31 32.11 16.91 46.97
N HIS A 32 33.08 16.04 47.29
CA HIS A 32 32.94 14.74 47.94
C HIS A 32 31.92 13.77 47.32
N THR A 33 32.33 13.15 46.21
CA THR A 33 31.74 11.89 45.76
C THR A 33 32.03 10.79 46.77
N ASP A 34 30.99 10.28 47.42
CA ASP A 34 31.10 9.08 48.25
C ASP A 34 31.41 7.86 47.36
N THR A 35 32.30 6.98 47.83
CA THR A 35 32.72 5.78 47.07
C THR A 35 31.52 4.92 46.68
N GLN A 36 30.50 4.85 47.54
CA GLN A 36 29.25 4.13 47.27
C GLN A 36 28.48 4.71 46.08
N SER A 37 28.36 6.04 45.99
CA SER A 37 27.68 6.71 44.87
C SER A 37 28.45 6.50 43.57
N LYS A 38 29.78 6.56 43.61
CA LYS A 38 30.64 6.20 42.49
C LYS A 38 30.40 4.76 42.03
N ASP A 39 30.45 3.80 42.94
CA ASP A 39 30.29 2.37 42.63
C ASP A 39 28.90 2.09 42.03
N VAL A 40 27.83 2.69 42.56
CA VAL A 40 26.47 2.56 42.00
C VAL A 40 26.38 3.09 40.56
N ILE A 41 27.05 4.22 40.28
CA ILE A 41 27.03 4.84 38.95
C ILE A 41 27.90 4.07 37.95
N GLU A 42 29.10 3.63 38.35
CA GLU A 42 29.97 2.80 37.49
C GLU A 42 29.29 1.46 37.16
N ASN A 43 28.67 0.80 38.15
CA ASN A 43 27.86 -0.42 37.92
C ASN A 43 26.66 -0.16 36.99
N PHE A 44 25.94 0.96 37.14
CA PHE A 44 24.87 1.35 36.22
C PHE A 44 25.39 1.50 34.78
N VAL A 45 26.48 2.25 34.59
CA VAL A 45 27.05 2.51 33.27
C VAL A 45 27.57 1.22 32.64
N GLU A 46 28.28 0.37 33.39
CA GLU A 46 28.82 -0.90 32.87
C GLU A 46 27.70 -1.87 32.50
N ASN A 47 26.77 -2.16 33.42
CA ASN A 47 25.69 -3.12 33.20
C ASN A 47 24.79 -2.70 32.02
N VAL A 48 24.32 -1.43 31.99
CA VAL A 48 23.45 -0.97 30.90
C VAL A 48 24.18 -0.98 29.55
N ASN A 49 25.48 -0.66 29.51
CA ASN A 49 26.25 -0.77 28.26
C ASN A 49 26.43 -2.22 27.80
N GLN A 50 26.72 -3.16 28.71
CA GLN A 50 26.87 -4.58 28.39
C GLN A 50 25.58 -5.16 27.84
N GLN A 51 24.43 -4.87 28.46
CA GLN A 51 23.12 -5.33 28.01
C GLN A 51 22.72 -4.67 26.69
N TYR A 52 22.89 -3.34 26.56
CA TYR A 52 22.65 -2.63 25.30
C TYR A 52 23.41 -3.28 24.15
N ASP A 53 24.69 -3.61 24.33
CA ASP A 53 25.52 -4.13 23.24
C ASP A 53 25.04 -5.51 22.77
N GLN A 54 24.40 -6.30 23.63
CA GLN A 54 23.74 -7.55 23.26
C GLN A 54 22.42 -7.31 22.51
N VAL A 55 21.57 -6.42 23.03
CA VAL A 55 20.24 -6.13 22.46
C VAL A 55 20.34 -5.38 21.13
N ASN A 56 21.25 -4.41 21.02
CA ASN A 56 21.55 -3.72 19.77
C ASN A 56 22.13 -4.67 18.70
N LYS A 57 22.90 -5.70 19.08
CA LYS A 57 23.29 -6.78 18.15
C LYS A 57 22.07 -7.56 17.66
N LYS A 58 21.12 -7.91 18.54
CA LYS A 58 19.85 -8.54 18.15
C LYS A 58 18.99 -7.64 17.24
N VAL A 59 18.81 -6.36 17.56
CA VAL A 59 18.11 -5.41 16.68
C VAL A 59 18.79 -5.30 15.32
N ALA A 60 20.12 -5.36 15.27
CA ALA A 60 20.87 -5.35 14.01
C ALA A 60 20.62 -6.60 13.13
N THR A 61 20.28 -7.78 13.68
CA THR A 61 19.93 -8.95 12.86
C THR A 61 18.57 -8.83 12.16
N GLY A 62 17.73 -7.86 12.56
CA GLY A 62 16.53 -7.51 11.81
C GLY A 62 16.80 -6.80 10.48
N TYR A 63 18.03 -6.31 10.26
CA TYR A 63 18.44 -5.60 9.05
C TYR A 63 19.35 -6.45 8.16
N LEU A 64 19.32 -6.18 6.86
CA LEU A 64 20.15 -6.87 5.87
C LEU A 64 21.65 -6.63 6.09
N ASN A 65 21.99 -5.43 6.54
CA ASN A 65 23.36 -4.95 6.69
C ASN A 65 23.44 -3.79 7.71
N LYS A 66 24.66 -3.27 7.94
CA LYS A 66 24.93 -2.16 8.88
C LYS A 66 24.29 -0.82 8.49
N GLU A 67 23.90 -0.64 7.23
CA GLU A 67 23.28 0.60 6.72
C GLU A 67 21.81 0.71 7.15
N LYS A 68 21.20 -0.41 7.61
CA LYS A 68 19.82 -0.49 8.12
C LYS A 68 18.73 -0.01 7.14
N ILE A 69 19.05 0.02 5.83
CA ILE A 69 18.12 0.43 4.77
C ILE A 69 17.05 -0.66 4.58
N PHE A 70 17.48 -1.90 4.30
CA PHE A 70 16.60 -3.04 4.06
C PHE A 70 16.57 -4.01 5.24
N LEU A 71 15.47 -4.76 5.37
CA LEU A 71 15.29 -5.82 6.37
C LEU A 71 16.10 -7.08 6.04
N ALA A 72 16.40 -7.90 7.04
CA ALA A 72 16.97 -9.22 6.78
C ALA A 72 16.02 -10.08 5.94
N LYS A 73 16.59 -10.91 5.04
CA LYS A 73 15.82 -11.71 4.05
C LYS A 73 14.92 -12.76 4.70
N ASP A 74 15.31 -13.20 5.88
CA ASP A 74 14.71 -14.24 6.69
C ASP A 74 14.02 -13.68 7.95
N LEU A 75 13.83 -12.35 8.05
CA LEU A 75 13.06 -11.73 9.13
C LEU A 75 11.58 -12.11 9.00
N ASP A 76 11.06 -12.78 10.02
CA ASP A 76 9.66 -13.13 10.17
C ASP A 76 9.09 -12.54 11.48
N GLN A 77 7.80 -12.81 11.74
CA GLN A 77 7.16 -12.34 12.97
C GLN A 77 7.84 -12.92 14.21
N LYS A 78 8.20 -14.21 14.20
CA LYS A 78 8.79 -14.90 15.35
C LYS A 78 10.15 -14.30 15.73
N LYS A 79 10.96 -13.90 14.75
CA LYS A 79 12.23 -13.20 14.97
C LYS A 79 12.02 -11.77 15.45
N LEU A 80 11.04 -11.06 14.91
CA LEU A 80 10.69 -9.72 15.42
C LEU A 80 10.21 -9.79 16.88
N ASP A 81 9.45 -10.81 17.24
CA ASP A 81 8.95 -11.04 18.61
C ASP A 81 10.09 -11.43 19.58
N ASP A 82 11.11 -12.19 19.14
CA ASP A 82 12.32 -12.45 19.96
C ASP A 82 13.14 -11.17 20.21
N ILE A 83 13.24 -10.29 19.21
CA ILE A 83 13.88 -8.98 19.36
C ILE A 83 13.04 -8.09 20.31
N GLN A 84 11.71 -8.07 20.18
CA GLN A 84 10.80 -7.38 21.11
C GLN A 84 10.99 -7.88 22.55
N GLN A 85 11.00 -9.19 22.77
CA GLN A 85 11.21 -9.76 24.11
C GLN A 85 12.56 -9.35 24.70
N SER A 86 13.60 -9.28 23.86
CA SER A 86 14.94 -8.84 24.26
C SER A 86 14.99 -7.34 24.60
N ILE A 87 14.21 -6.51 23.91
CA ILE A 87 14.00 -5.09 24.24
C ILE A 87 13.25 -4.95 25.56
N ASN A 88 12.13 -5.67 25.74
CA ASN A 88 11.32 -5.59 26.96
C ASN A 88 12.12 -6.00 28.22
N ASN A 89 12.90 -7.07 28.14
CA ASN A 89 13.77 -7.50 29.24
C ASN A 89 14.80 -6.41 29.57
N PHE A 90 15.42 -5.82 28.55
CA PHE A 90 16.36 -4.71 28.72
C PHE A 90 15.72 -3.45 29.30
N GLU A 91 14.51 -3.09 28.90
CA GLU A 91 13.78 -1.96 29.49
C GLU A 91 13.47 -2.22 30.98
N ASN A 92 13.11 -3.44 31.36
CA ASN A 92 12.91 -3.81 32.76
C ASN A 92 14.21 -3.71 33.57
N GLU A 93 15.31 -4.27 33.07
CA GLU A 93 16.62 -4.25 33.74
C GLU A 93 17.21 -2.83 33.80
N TYR A 94 17.03 -2.03 32.75
CA TYR A 94 17.37 -0.61 32.71
C TYR A 94 16.55 0.21 33.72
N ASN A 95 15.24 -0.04 33.84
CA ASN A 95 14.39 0.65 34.82
C ASN A 95 14.77 0.30 36.27
N ALA A 96 15.12 -0.97 36.54
CA ALA A 96 15.66 -1.38 37.83
C ALA A 96 17.00 -0.70 38.14
N ALA A 97 17.92 -0.64 37.17
CA ALA A 97 19.18 0.06 37.32
C ALA A 97 19.00 1.59 37.52
N LEU A 98 18.01 2.19 36.86
CA LEU A 98 17.65 3.60 37.02
C LEU A 98 17.02 3.89 38.39
N ALA A 99 16.32 2.93 39.01
CA ALA A 99 15.81 3.08 40.38
C ALA A 99 16.97 3.20 41.39
N ASN A 100 18.03 2.41 41.24
CA ASN A 100 19.23 2.49 42.08
C ASN A 100 19.98 3.83 41.93
N LEU A 101 19.89 4.49 40.77
CA LEU A 101 20.39 5.87 40.61
C LEU A 101 19.52 6.92 41.33
N LYS A 102 18.20 6.70 41.43
CA LYS A 102 17.28 7.63 42.10
C LYS A 102 17.43 7.66 43.62
N SER A 103 18.02 6.62 44.22
CA SER A 103 18.37 6.59 45.65
C SER A 103 19.62 7.37 46.02
N LEU A 104 20.37 7.89 45.04
CA LEU A 104 21.52 8.78 45.29
C LEU A 104 21.06 10.23 45.54
N ASN A 105 21.87 11.00 46.26
CA ASN A 105 21.62 12.43 46.44
C ASN A 105 21.88 13.22 45.13
N SER A 106 21.38 14.46 45.07
CA SER A 106 21.46 15.32 43.88
C SER A 106 22.89 15.65 43.45
N ASP A 107 23.81 15.77 44.40
CA ASP A 107 25.13 16.37 44.20
C ASP A 107 26.13 15.32 43.68
N ASP A 108 25.99 14.07 44.16
CA ASP A 108 26.63 12.90 43.57
C ASP A 108 26.15 12.68 42.12
N LEU A 109 24.84 12.74 41.88
CA LEU A 109 24.29 12.54 40.53
C LEU A 109 24.73 13.65 39.56
N ALA A 110 24.84 14.90 40.03
CA ALA A 110 25.35 16.02 39.25
C ALA A 110 26.79 15.79 38.77
N SER A 111 27.64 15.18 39.60
CA SER A 111 29.04 14.88 39.27
C SER A 111 29.19 13.87 38.11
N TYR A 112 28.18 13.05 37.84
CA TYR A 112 28.17 12.04 36.78
C TYR A 112 27.10 12.25 35.71
N GLN A 113 26.40 13.39 35.73
CA GLN A 113 25.25 13.68 34.87
C GLN A 113 25.52 13.40 33.38
N SER A 114 26.71 13.77 32.89
CA SER A 114 27.13 13.52 31.50
C SER A 114 27.20 12.04 31.13
N GLN A 115 27.70 11.18 32.02
CA GLN A 115 27.82 9.74 31.78
C GLN A 115 26.44 9.07 31.80
N VAL A 116 25.61 9.41 32.79
CA VAL A 116 24.23 8.94 32.90
C VAL A 116 23.39 9.40 31.69
N GLN A 117 23.58 10.63 31.22
CA GLN A 117 22.88 11.15 30.04
C GLN A 117 23.33 10.44 28.75
N ALA A 118 24.63 10.20 28.56
CA ALA A 118 25.13 9.46 27.41
C ALA A 118 24.54 8.03 27.34
N VAL A 119 24.37 7.36 28.49
CA VAL A 119 23.68 6.06 28.56
C VAL A 119 22.19 6.18 28.21
N LYS A 120 21.48 7.20 28.73
CA LYS A 120 20.06 7.47 28.38
C LYS A 120 19.87 7.72 26.89
N ASP A 121 20.70 8.55 26.28
CA ASP A 121 20.61 8.89 24.85
C ASP A 121 20.87 7.65 23.98
N LYS A 122 21.85 6.82 24.38
CA LYS A 122 22.15 5.52 23.78
C LYS A 122 20.93 4.57 23.87
N VAL A 123 20.30 4.43 25.04
CA VAL A 123 19.06 3.65 25.22
C VAL A 123 17.93 4.16 24.32
N ASN A 124 17.66 5.46 24.32
CA ASN A 124 16.62 6.07 23.48
C ASN A 124 16.86 5.81 21.98
N GLN A 125 18.13 5.82 21.54
CA GLN A 125 18.50 5.50 20.16
C GLN A 125 18.21 4.02 19.81
N LEU A 126 18.42 3.08 20.74
CA LEU A 126 18.06 1.66 20.53
C LEU A 126 16.55 1.47 20.39
N LEU A 127 15.75 2.07 21.26
CA LEU A 127 14.28 1.99 21.18
C LEU A 127 13.77 2.60 19.87
N THR A 128 14.29 3.77 19.47
CA THR A 128 13.97 4.42 18.19
C THR A 128 14.36 3.56 16.99
N ASN A 129 15.54 2.93 17.03
CA ASN A 129 15.99 1.99 15.98
C ASN A 129 15.05 0.77 15.90
N PHE A 130 14.63 0.21 17.03
CA PHE A 130 13.74 -0.94 17.06
C PHE A 130 12.33 -0.60 16.57
N GLN A 131 11.77 0.56 16.93
CA GLN A 131 10.50 1.04 16.37
C GLN A 131 10.58 1.25 14.84
N SER A 132 11.72 1.75 14.35
CA SER A 132 11.98 1.85 12.90
C SER A 132 12.01 0.47 12.22
N LEU A 133 12.63 -0.53 12.86
CA LEU A 133 12.61 -1.93 12.41
C LEU A 133 11.18 -2.49 12.34
N GLN A 134 10.37 -2.31 13.40
CA GLN A 134 8.97 -2.75 13.44
C GLN A 134 8.12 -2.09 12.35
N LYS A 135 8.25 -0.76 12.18
CA LYS A 135 7.52 -0.01 11.15
C LYS A 135 7.90 -0.48 9.75
N LYS A 136 9.20 -0.68 9.47
CA LYS A 136 9.65 -1.27 8.19
C LYS A 136 9.04 -2.66 8.00
N PHE A 137 9.14 -3.55 8.99
CA PHE A 137 8.56 -4.89 8.89
C PHE A 137 7.05 -4.88 8.60
N ALA A 138 6.29 -4.04 9.30
CA ALA A 138 4.85 -3.88 9.06
C ALA A 138 4.55 -3.40 7.63
N SER A 139 5.25 -2.39 7.13
CA SER A 139 5.07 -1.86 5.77
C SER A 139 5.45 -2.87 4.67
N GLN A 140 6.60 -3.53 4.80
CA GLN A 140 7.03 -4.54 3.83
C GLN A 140 6.09 -5.75 3.84
N LYS A 141 5.63 -6.19 5.02
CA LYS A 141 4.64 -7.28 5.16
C LYS A 141 3.28 -6.91 4.56
N ALA A 142 2.80 -5.68 4.75
CA ALA A 142 1.55 -5.20 4.18
C ALA A 142 1.59 -5.15 2.64
N ILE A 143 2.68 -4.62 2.06
CA ILE A 143 2.84 -4.52 0.61
C ILE A 143 3.09 -5.89 -0.03
N ASN A 144 3.91 -6.75 0.57
CA ASN A 144 4.07 -8.13 0.11
C ASN A 144 2.75 -8.91 0.18
N GLY A 145 1.89 -8.63 1.16
CA GLY A 145 0.56 -9.22 1.30
C GLY A 145 -0.48 -8.81 0.23
N LEU A 146 -0.14 -7.89 -0.67
CA LEU A 146 -0.95 -7.60 -1.86
C LEU A 146 -0.80 -8.68 -2.95
N PHE A 147 0.26 -9.48 -2.89
CA PHE A 147 0.70 -10.39 -3.95
C PHE A 147 0.67 -11.87 -3.54
N GLU A 148 0.57 -12.78 -4.52
CA GLU A 148 0.66 -14.24 -4.29
C GLU A 148 2.06 -14.65 -3.78
N HIS A 149 3.09 -13.86 -4.10
CA HIS A 149 4.48 -14.03 -3.65
C HIS A 149 5.09 -12.68 -3.22
N PRO A 150 6.05 -12.64 -2.29
CA PRO A 150 6.69 -11.39 -1.85
C PRO A 150 7.26 -10.56 -3.01
N PHE A 151 6.94 -9.27 -3.02
CA PHE A 151 7.55 -8.30 -3.92
C PHE A 151 8.97 -7.95 -3.47
N LEU A 152 9.18 -7.66 -2.17
CA LEU A 152 10.47 -7.27 -1.61
C LEU A 152 10.94 -8.29 -0.57
N THR A 153 12.15 -8.84 -0.77
CA THR A 153 12.83 -9.73 0.18
C THR A 153 14.28 -9.29 0.36
N GLY A 154 14.57 -8.67 1.49
CA GLY A 154 15.80 -7.89 1.67
C GLY A 154 15.87 -6.73 0.68
N ASP A 155 16.96 -6.70 -0.09
CA ASP A 155 17.25 -5.76 -1.17
C ASP A 155 16.63 -6.16 -2.53
N LYS A 156 16.13 -7.39 -2.66
CA LYS A 156 15.68 -7.94 -3.94
C LYS A 156 14.19 -7.70 -4.19
N GLN A 157 13.90 -7.07 -5.33
CA GLN A 157 12.55 -6.90 -5.87
C GLN A 157 12.20 -7.99 -6.88
N ASN A 158 11.02 -8.61 -6.75
CA ASN A 158 10.39 -9.42 -7.78
C ASN A 158 9.34 -8.59 -8.52
N LYS A 159 9.63 -8.17 -9.75
CA LYS A 159 8.74 -7.30 -10.55
C LYS A 159 7.61 -8.05 -11.26
N GLU A 160 7.69 -9.38 -11.33
CA GLU A 160 6.68 -10.25 -11.95
C GLU A 160 5.71 -10.86 -10.92
N VAL A 161 5.61 -10.26 -9.74
CA VAL A 161 4.56 -10.60 -8.76
C VAL A 161 3.16 -10.40 -9.32
N LEU A 162 2.29 -11.35 -9.00
CA LEU A 162 0.86 -11.32 -9.32
C LEU A 162 0.10 -10.84 -8.09
N ILE A 163 -0.83 -9.87 -8.25
CA ILE A 163 -1.74 -9.51 -7.14
C ILE A 163 -2.55 -10.73 -6.71
N THR A 164 -2.89 -10.85 -5.41
CA THR A 164 -3.71 -11.97 -4.95
C THR A 164 -5.09 -11.92 -5.62
N ALA A 165 -5.61 -13.09 -6.02
CA ALA A 165 -6.94 -13.17 -6.66
C ALA A 165 -8.10 -12.65 -5.79
N SER A 166 -7.88 -12.50 -4.47
CA SER A 166 -8.84 -11.98 -3.49
C SER A 166 -8.68 -10.48 -3.17
N LEU A 167 -7.72 -9.79 -3.81
CA LEU A 167 -7.45 -8.38 -3.52
C LEU A 167 -8.59 -7.48 -4.03
N LYS A 168 -9.03 -6.58 -3.16
CA LYS A 168 -10.05 -5.56 -3.48
C LYS A 168 -9.40 -4.19 -3.58
N GLN A 169 -9.97 -3.30 -4.39
CA GLN A 169 -9.55 -1.89 -4.49
C GLN A 169 -9.46 -1.24 -3.11
N ALA A 170 -10.49 -1.37 -2.26
CA ALA A 170 -10.50 -0.79 -0.92
C ALA A 170 -9.41 -1.36 0.02
N ASP A 171 -9.11 -2.66 -0.05
CA ASP A 171 -8.01 -3.29 0.71
C ASP A 171 -6.66 -2.69 0.26
N PHE A 172 -6.47 -2.52 -1.06
CA PHE A 172 -5.29 -1.89 -1.63
C PHE A 172 -5.16 -0.42 -1.25
N ASP A 173 -6.24 0.37 -1.35
CA ASP A 173 -6.23 1.80 -1.04
C ASP A 173 -5.84 2.05 0.42
N GLN A 174 -6.28 1.18 1.34
CA GLN A 174 -5.86 1.24 2.74
C GLN A 174 -4.35 0.97 2.91
N VAL A 175 -3.81 -0.05 2.22
CA VAL A 175 -2.36 -0.35 2.25
C VAL A 175 -1.56 0.78 1.61
N LYS A 176 -2.01 1.34 0.49
CA LYS A 176 -1.39 2.49 -0.17
C LYS A 176 -1.40 3.72 0.74
N LYS A 177 -2.55 4.09 1.32
CA LYS A 177 -2.69 5.23 2.24
C LYS A 177 -1.76 5.14 3.46
N ALA A 178 -1.53 3.93 4.00
CA ALA A 178 -0.70 3.73 5.18
C ALA A 178 0.81 3.68 4.88
N ASN A 179 1.23 3.33 3.66
CA ASN A 179 2.62 2.99 3.35
C ASN A 179 3.26 3.79 2.20
N TYR A 180 2.48 4.49 1.38
CA TYR A 180 3.02 5.32 0.30
C TYR A 180 3.77 6.54 0.86
N THR A 181 5.04 6.68 0.50
CA THR A 181 5.86 7.83 0.90
C THR A 181 6.07 8.74 -0.30
N LYS A 182 5.41 9.90 -0.31
CA LYS A 182 5.64 10.92 -1.34
C LYS A 182 7.10 11.37 -1.29
N ASP A 183 7.70 11.57 -2.47
CA ASP A 183 9.08 12.08 -2.62
C ASP A 183 10.13 11.23 -1.87
N ALA A 184 9.93 9.90 -1.87
CA ALA A 184 10.75 8.89 -1.19
C ALA A 184 12.26 9.02 -1.49
N LYS A 185 13.04 9.30 -0.45
CA LYS A 185 14.49 9.58 -0.56
C LYS A 185 15.36 8.34 -0.44
N ASP A 186 15.04 7.43 0.48
CA ASP A 186 15.76 6.16 0.67
C ASP A 186 15.25 5.06 -0.26
N ASP A 187 16.13 4.12 -0.59
CA ASP A 187 15.85 3.08 -1.59
C ASP A 187 14.84 2.03 -1.10
N TYR A 188 14.68 1.89 0.22
CA TYR A 188 13.64 1.06 0.81
C TYR A 188 12.25 1.66 0.55
N GLN A 189 12.04 2.95 0.83
CA GLN A 189 10.77 3.62 0.51
C GLN A 189 10.48 3.66 -1.00
N LYS A 190 11.51 3.85 -1.84
CA LYS A 190 11.35 3.75 -3.31
C LYS A 190 10.89 2.36 -3.74
N ALA A 191 11.48 1.30 -3.16
CA ALA A 191 11.05 -0.08 -3.42
C ALA A 191 9.60 -0.31 -2.98
N LEU A 192 9.20 0.15 -1.79
CA LEU A 192 7.81 0.05 -1.34
C LEU A 192 6.82 0.73 -2.30
N ASN A 193 7.12 1.97 -2.74
CA ASN A 193 6.30 2.67 -3.72
C ASN A 193 6.20 1.90 -5.05
N GLN A 194 7.32 1.36 -5.56
CA GLN A 194 7.32 0.55 -6.79
C GLN A 194 6.44 -0.70 -6.67
N GLY A 195 6.40 -1.34 -5.49
CA GLY A 195 5.46 -2.42 -5.20
C GLY A 195 4.00 -1.95 -5.24
N LEU A 196 3.69 -0.79 -4.66
CA LEU A 196 2.35 -0.20 -4.70
C LEU A 196 1.92 0.15 -6.15
N ASP A 197 2.82 0.72 -6.96
CA ASP A 197 2.55 1.08 -8.35
C ASP A 197 2.27 -0.16 -9.23
N ILE A 198 3.01 -1.26 -9.02
CA ILE A 198 2.79 -2.55 -9.71
C ILE A 198 1.46 -3.18 -9.31
N ALA A 199 1.07 -3.10 -8.04
CA ALA A 199 -0.25 -3.54 -7.58
C ALA A 199 -1.36 -2.67 -8.19
N GLU A 200 -1.21 -1.35 -8.19
CA GLU A 200 -2.19 -0.42 -8.76
C GLU A 200 -2.42 -0.67 -10.26
N GLY A 201 -1.37 -0.88 -11.04
CA GLY A 201 -1.47 -1.18 -12.47
C GLY A 201 -2.25 -2.48 -12.73
N GLN A 202 -1.99 -3.53 -11.95
CA GLN A 202 -2.73 -4.79 -12.07
C GLN A 202 -4.19 -4.65 -11.64
N ILE A 203 -4.49 -3.92 -10.56
CA ILE A 203 -5.87 -3.68 -10.11
C ILE A 203 -6.64 -2.85 -11.16
N LYS A 204 -6.03 -1.82 -11.75
CA LYS A 204 -6.66 -1.03 -12.82
C LYS A 204 -7.06 -1.90 -14.01
N ALA A 205 -6.17 -2.78 -14.48
CA ALA A 205 -6.49 -3.71 -15.56
C ALA A 205 -7.66 -4.64 -15.21
N VAL A 206 -7.69 -5.18 -13.98
CA VAL A 206 -8.80 -6.02 -13.48
C VAL A 206 -10.12 -5.24 -13.41
N THR A 207 -10.09 -4.00 -12.89
CA THR A 207 -11.28 -3.14 -12.79
C THR A 207 -11.81 -2.78 -14.18
N GLN A 208 -10.97 -2.34 -15.11
CA GLN A 208 -11.37 -2.00 -16.48
C GLN A 208 -11.98 -3.20 -17.23
N ALA A 209 -11.36 -4.37 -17.13
CA ALA A 209 -11.90 -5.61 -17.70
C ALA A 209 -13.25 -5.98 -17.08
N LYS A 210 -13.37 -5.87 -15.75
CA LYS A 210 -14.58 -6.20 -15.01
C LYS A 210 -15.73 -5.24 -15.29
N ASP A 211 -15.45 -3.94 -15.42
CA ASP A 211 -16.47 -2.93 -15.69
C ASP A 211 -17.07 -3.12 -17.08
N LEU A 212 -16.25 -3.38 -18.11
CA LEU A 212 -16.76 -3.73 -19.44
C LEU A 212 -17.46 -5.10 -19.43
N TYR A 213 -16.89 -6.13 -18.81
CA TYR A 213 -17.53 -7.44 -18.70
C TYR A 213 -18.94 -7.35 -18.09
N ASN A 214 -19.11 -6.60 -16.99
CA ASN A 214 -20.41 -6.39 -16.34
C ASN A 214 -21.41 -5.57 -17.19
N GLN A 215 -20.94 -4.82 -18.19
CA GLN A 215 -21.80 -4.14 -19.17
C GLN A 215 -22.29 -5.12 -20.26
N LEU A 216 -21.55 -6.18 -20.56
CA LEU A 216 -21.85 -7.16 -21.61
C LEU A 216 -22.52 -8.44 -21.07
N TYR A 217 -22.26 -8.78 -19.81
CA TYR A 217 -22.77 -9.97 -19.14
C TYR A 217 -23.12 -9.64 -17.68
N LYS A 218 -24.42 -9.64 -17.37
CA LYS A 218 -24.97 -9.23 -16.07
C LYS A 218 -26.09 -10.18 -15.65
N ASP A 219 -26.15 -10.49 -14.35
CA ASP A 219 -27.20 -11.34 -13.78
C ASP A 219 -27.34 -12.69 -14.53
N GLN A 220 -26.19 -13.27 -14.93
CA GLN A 220 -26.05 -14.48 -15.75
C GLN A 220 -26.59 -14.41 -17.19
N THR A 221 -26.89 -13.21 -17.69
CA THR A 221 -27.43 -12.96 -19.03
C THR A 221 -26.53 -12.04 -19.86
N VAL A 222 -26.46 -12.29 -21.17
CA VAL A 222 -25.79 -11.40 -22.14
C VAL A 222 -26.70 -10.19 -22.38
N THR A 223 -26.12 -9.00 -22.41
CA THR A 223 -26.86 -7.73 -22.56
C THR A 223 -26.93 -7.28 -24.02
N GLU A 224 -27.78 -6.30 -24.32
CA GLU A 224 -27.90 -5.70 -25.67
C GLU A 224 -26.64 -4.95 -26.12
N GLN A 225 -25.73 -4.62 -25.19
CA GLN A 225 -24.44 -3.98 -25.48
C GLN A 225 -23.40 -4.96 -26.07
N ALA A 226 -23.68 -6.27 -26.05
CA ALA A 226 -22.85 -7.29 -26.69
C ALA A 226 -22.87 -7.17 -28.22
N ASN A 227 -21.69 -6.96 -28.79
CA ASN A 227 -21.42 -6.98 -30.23
C ASN A 227 -19.95 -7.34 -30.47
N GLN A 228 -19.53 -7.49 -31.73
CA GLN A 228 -18.16 -7.90 -32.07
C GLN A 228 -17.08 -6.96 -31.51
N ALA A 229 -17.29 -5.64 -31.58
CA ALA A 229 -16.31 -4.67 -31.10
C ALA A 229 -16.17 -4.69 -29.56
N SER A 230 -17.29 -4.81 -28.84
CA SER A 230 -17.25 -4.91 -27.37
C SER A 230 -16.69 -6.26 -26.89
N LEU A 231 -16.94 -7.34 -27.62
CA LEU A 231 -16.33 -8.66 -27.42
C LEU A 231 -14.80 -8.63 -27.58
N ASP A 232 -14.30 -8.03 -28.66
CA ASP A 232 -12.86 -7.93 -28.90
C ASP A 232 -12.17 -7.03 -27.86
N GLN A 233 -12.82 -5.93 -27.46
CA GLN A 233 -12.32 -5.04 -26.41
C GLN A 233 -12.27 -5.73 -25.05
N VAL A 234 -13.29 -6.49 -24.64
CA VAL A 234 -13.28 -7.19 -23.33
C VAL A 234 -12.24 -8.31 -23.31
N LYS A 235 -12.05 -9.03 -24.43
CA LYS A 235 -10.95 -9.99 -24.60
C LYS A 235 -9.57 -9.34 -24.45
N GLN A 236 -9.36 -8.18 -25.08
CA GLN A 236 -8.11 -7.43 -24.98
C GLN A 236 -7.82 -7.01 -23.53
N LEU A 237 -8.83 -6.49 -22.81
CA LEU A 237 -8.67 -6.08 -21.40
C LEU A 237 -8.41 -7.27 -20.47
N ILE A 238 -9.13 -8.38 -20.64
CA ILE A 238 -8.90 -9.61 -19.85
C ILE A 238 -7.50 -10.18 -20.14
N GLY A 239 -7.02 -10.07 -21.39
CA GLY A 239 -5.65 -10.46 -21.78
C GLY A 239 -4.55 -9.67 -21.06
N GLN A 240 -4.83 -8.45 -20.58
CA GLN A 240 -3.88 -7.63 -19.81
C GLN A 240 -3.78 -8.04 -18.34
N ILE A 241 -4.72 -8.84 -17.82
CA ILE A 241 -4.70 -9.31 -16.44
C ILE A 241 -3.60 -10.37 -16.27
N LYS A 242 -2.58 -10.06 -15.46
CA LYS A 242 -1.45 -10.99 -15.22
C LYS A 242 -1.86 -12.26 -14.46
N ASN A 243 -2.77 -12.18 -13.47
CA ASN A 243 -3.14 -13.33 -12.64
C ASN A 243 -4.14 -14.26 -13.38
N PRO A 244 -3.77 -15.54 -13.66
CA PRO A 244 -4.65 -16.46 -14.38
C PRO A 244 -5.97 -16.71 -13.64
N LYS A 245 -5.96 -16.89 -12.32
CA LYS A 245 -7.17 -17.15 -11.51
C LYS A 245 -8.22 -16.05 -11.66
N ILE A 246 -7.79 -14.81 -11.91
CA ILE A 246 -8.69 -13.67 -12.15
C ILE A 246 -9.22 -13.72 -13.59
N ARG A 247 -8.38 -14.03 -14.60
CA ARG A 247 -8.84 -14.23 -15.99
C ARG A 247 -9.88 -15.34 -16.10
N ASP A 248 -9.62 -16.47 -15.44
CA ASP A 248 -10.46 -17.67 -15.50
C ASP A 248 -11.88 -17.37 -14.99
N SER A 249 -12.04 -16.42 -14.06
CA SER A 249 -13.34 -15.97 -13.54
C SER A 249 -14.27 -15.28 -14.55
N PHE A 250 -13.76 -14.90 -15.73
CA PHE A 250 -14.55 -14.32 -16.82
C PHE A 250 -14.99 -15.34 -17.88
N THR A 251 -14.54 -16.60 -17.79
CA THR A 251 -14.67 -17.59 -18.88
C THR A 251 -16.13 -17.87 -19.27
N GLU A 252 -17.01 -18.08 -18.28
CA GLU A 252 -18.41 -18.44 -18.47
C GLU A 252 -19.19 -17.34 -19.23
N GLY A 253 -19.09 -16.09 -18.77
CA GLY A 253 -19.75 -14.96 -19.44
C GLY A 253 -19.12 -14.63 -20.79
N LEU A 254 -17.79 -14.79 -20.96
CA LEU A 254 -17.15 -14.64 -22.27
C LEU A 254 -17.72 -15.64 -23.29
N GLN A 255 -17.86 -16.91 -22.92
CA GLN A 255 -18.44 -17.93 -23.79
C GLN A 255 -19.91 -17.61 -24.16
N ALA A 256 -20.68 -17.09 -23.20
CA ALA A 256 -22.06 -16.65 -23.46
C ALA A 256 -22.10 -15.44 -24.43
N ILE A 257 -21.27 -14.42 -24.22
CA ILE A 257 -21.16 -13.25 -25.12
C ILE A 257 -20.74 -13.71 -26.53
N GLU A 258 -19.73 -14.58 -26.65
CA GLU A 258 -19.26 -15.12 -27.92
C GLU A 258 -20.37 -15.81 -28.72
N ALA A 259 -21.12 -16.72 -28.07
CA ALA A 259 -22.21 -17.45 -28.71
C ALA A 259 -23.33 -16.52 -29.21
N MET A 260 -23.66 -15.48 -28.43
CA MET A 260 -24.67 -14.49 -28.79
C MET A 260 -24.25 -13.64 -30.00
N VAL A 261 -23.02 -13.11 -29.97
CA VAL A 261 -22.47 -12.28 -31.07
C VAL A 261 -22.37 -13.09 -32.37
N GLN A 262 -22.00 -14.38 -32.30
CA GLN A 262 -22.01 -15.27 -33.46
C GLN A 262 -23.42 -15.48 -34.02
N ALA A 263 -24.43 -15.69 -33.16
CA ALA A 263 -25.82 -15.88 -33.59
C ALA A 263 -26.41 -14.63 -34.30
N GLN A 264 -26.03 -13.42 -33.86
CA GLN A 264 -26.38 -12.16 -34.53
C GLN A 264 -25.78 -12.07 -35.95
N ALA A 265 -24.54 -12.51 -36.13
CA ALA A 265 -23.88 -12.48 -37.45
C ALA A 265 -24.56 -13.42 -38.47
N THR A 266 -24.99 -14.60 -38.03
CA THR A 266 -25.75 -15.54 -38.88
C THR A 266 -27.15 -15.03 -39.27
N THR A 267 -27.85 -14.31 -38.39
CA THR A 267 -29.20 -13.80 -38.72
C THR A 267 -29.18 -12.61 -39.69
N GLN A 268 -28.10 -11.81 -39.73
CA GLN A 268 -27.94 -10.74 -40.72
C GLN A 268 -27.61 -11.26 -42.13
N THR A 269 -26.99 -12.44 -42.26
CA THR A 269 -26.67 -13.06 -43.55
C THR A 269 -27.89 -13.76 -44.19
N GLU A 270 -28.82 -14.29 -43.39
CA GLU A 270 -30.07 -14.87 -43.90
C GLU A 270 -31.06 -13.79 -44.40
N THR A 271 -31.19 -12.67 -43.68
CA THR A 271 -32.11 -11.57 -44.08
C THR A 271 -31.67 -10.82 -45.33
N THR A 272 -30.36 -10.71 -45.58
CA THR A 272 -29.83 -10.13 -46.83
C THR A 272 -30.01 -11.07 -48.03
N THR A 273 -29.98 -12.39 -47.83
CA THR A 273 -30.19 -13.38 -48.90
C THR A 273 -31.68 -13.51 -49.28
N ALA A 274 -32.59 -13.43 -48.31
CA ALA A 274 -34.04 -13.52 -48.55
C ALA A 274 -34.65 -12.33 -49.33
N SER A 275 -33.94 -11.19 -49.40
CA SER A 275 -34.42 -9.98 -50.08
C SER A 275 -34.10 -9.93 -51.58
N ALA A 276 -33.35 -10.91 -52.12
CA ALA A 276 -32.89 -10.94 -53.50
C ALA A 276 -33.80 -11.76 -54.46
N THR A 277 -34.89 -12.36 -53.97
CA THR A 277 -35.71 -13.31 -54.75
C THR A 277 -37.20 -12.98 -54.69
N ASN A 278 -37.60 -11.82 -55.23
CA ASN A 278 -39.00 -11.48 -55.50
C ASN A 278 -39.14 -10.60 -56.77
N THR A 279 -38.59 -11.09 -57.88
CA THR A 279 -38.97 -10.64 -59.24
C THR A 279 -39.00 -11.82 -60.20
N ASP A 280 -40.01 -12.70 -60.06
CA ASP A 280 -40.46 -13.52 -61.18
C ASP A 280 -41.77 -12.93 -61.71
N GLY A 281 -41.83 -12.81 -63.04
CA GLY A 281 -42.70 -11.90 -63.77
C GLY A 281 -42.75 -12.21 -65.26
N THR A 282 -42.74 -13.50 -65.59
CA THR A 282 -43.05 -14.09 -66.91
C THR A 282 -42.12 -13.84 -68.10
N MET A 283 -41.78 -14.96 -68.74
CA MET A 283 -41.01 -15.14 -69.97
C MET A 283 -41.46 -14.25 -71.14
N ASN A 284 -40.49 -13.93 -72.02
CA ASN A 284 -40.62 -14.43 -73.40
C ASN A 284 -39.25 -14.80 -74.00
N GLN A 285 -39.19 -15.86 -74.79
CA GLN A 285 -38.01 -16.23 -75.57
C GLN A 285 -38.08 -15.56 -76.94
N ASP A 286 -36.93 -15.15 -77.48
CA ASP A 286 -36.66 -15.37 -78.90
C ASP A 286 -35.19 -15.79 -79.09
N THR A 287 -34.95 -16.59 -80.12
CA THR A 287 -33.71 -17.31 -80.38
C THR A 287 -33.07 -16.81 -81.65
N THR A 288 -31.77 -16.50 -81.62
CA THR A 288 -30.92 -16.67 -82.80
C THR A 288 -29.50 -17.06 -82.40
N ILE A 289 -29.01 -18.11 -83.06
CA ILE A 289 -27.65 -18.64 -82.92
C ILE A 289 -26.76 -17.92 -83.91
N TYR A 290 -25.56 -17.51 -83.49
CA TYR A 290 -24.38 -17.54 -84.36
C TYR A 290 -23.16 -18.03 -83.58
N ASP A 291 -22.58 -19.12 -84.07
CA ASP A 291 -21.33 -19.72 -83.62
C ASP A 291 -20.17 -19.08 -84.38
N ASN A 292 -19.11 -18.65 -83.69
CA ASN A 292 -17.77 -18.67 -84.26
C ASN A 292 -16.62 -18.55 -83.22
N THR A 293 -15.76 -19.56 -83.22
CA THR A 293 -14.30 -19.53 -82.93
C THR A 293 -13.77 -18.84 -81.66
N THR A 294 -13.16 -19.65 -80.78
CA THR A 294 -12.04 -19.22 -79.93
C THR A 294 -10.76 -19.00 -80.78
N PRO A 295 -9.80 -18.19 -80.31
CA PRO A 295 -8.70 -18.77 -79.54
C PRO A 295 -8.24 -17.95 -78.33
N ASN A 296 -7.77 -18.67 -77.32
CA ASN A 296 -7.01 -18.16 -76.18
C ASN A 296 -5.63 -17.63 -76.61
N TYR A 297 -5.27 -16.40 -76.22
CA TYR A 297 -3.88 -16.06 -75.85
C TYR A 297 -3.84 -14.94 -74.80
N ASN A 298 -2.69 -14.86 -74.11
CA ASN A 298 -2.48 -14.23 -72.81
C ASN A 298 -1.76 -12.86 -72.92
N TYR A 299 -1.69 -12.14 -71.79
CA TYR A 299 -0.74 -11.06 -71.42
C TYR A 299 -0.97 -9.59 -71.83
N GLY A 300 -0.93 -8.71 -70.81
CA GLY A 300 -0.64 -7.26 -70.89
C GLY A 300 -1.81 -6.35 -71.34
N GLY A 301 -1.97 -5.12 -70.86
CA GLY A 301 -1.22 -4.35 -69.85
C GLY A 301 -1.27 -2.83 -70.12
N ASN A 302 -1.31 -2.02 -69.06
CA ASN A 302 -1.12 -0.55 -69.01
C ASN A 302 -2.19 0.42 -69.55
N ASN A 303 -2.65 1.31 -68.67
CA ASN A 303 -2.33 2.76 -68.70
C ASN A 303 -2.24 3.24 -67.23
N THR A 304 -1.11 3.74 -66.72
CA THR A 304 -0.55 5.12 -66.85
C THR A 304 -1.52 6.21 -66.36
N SER A 305 -1.13 7.25 -65.59
CA SER A 305 0.19 7.82 -65.25
C SER A 305 0.10 8.51 -63.86
N ASN A 306 1.04 8.35 -62.92
CA ASN A 306 2.40 8.95 -62.84
C ASN A 306 2.43 10.35 -62.18
N TYR A 307 3.03 10.48 -60.99
CA TYR A 307 4.25 11.30 -60.77
C TYR A 307 4.84 11.17 -59.35
N ASN A 308 6.16 11.03 -59.26
CA ASN A 308 7.01 11.22 -58.07
C ASN A 308 8.42 11.62 -58.57
N PRO A 309 9.13 12.53 -57.89
CA PRO A 309 10.42 12.16 -57.27
C PRO A 309 10.59 12.83 -55.87
N SER A 310 11.17 12.19 -54.83
CA SER A 310 12.55 11.69 -54.68
C SER A 310 13.60 12.82 -54.81
N ALA A 311 14.60 13.04 -53.94
CA ALA A 311 15.11 12.33 -52.74
C ALA A 311 15.90 13.32 -51.84
N GLY A 312 16.43 12.89 -50.67
CA GLY A 312 17.57 13.59 -50.04
C GLY A 312 17.75 13.41 -48.52
N ASN A 313 18.86 12.78 -48.10
CA ASN A 313 19.35 12.75 -46.71
C ASN A 313 19.83 14.15 -46.24
N GLY A 314 19.78 14.41 -44.92
CA GLY A 314 20.51 15.54 -44.33
C GLY A 314 20.37 15.65 -42.81
N THR A 315 21.50 15.63 -42.09
CA THR A 315 21.57 15.71 -40.62
C THR A 315 21.76 17.13 -40.07
N ASN A 316 21.32 17.31 -38.82
CA ASN A 316 22.00 18.07 -37.73
C ASN A 316 21.66 19.55 -37.43
N THR A 317 21.93 19.89 -36.15
CA THR A 317 22.18 21.21 -35.51
C THR A 317 21.08 22.28 -35.28
N GLY A 318 21.02 22.72 -34.01
CA GLY A 318 20.60 24.07 -33.55
C GLY A 318 19.09 24.34 -33.47
N GLY A 319 18.53 25.07 -32.49
CA GLY A 319 19.13 25.86 -31.40
C GLY A 319 18.69 27.33 -31.48
N THR A 320 18.20 27.91 -30.37
CA THR A 320 17.64 29.28 -30.23
C THR A 320 16.29 29.53 -30.94
N GLY A 321 15.39 30.42 -30.49
CA GLY A 321 15.35 31.18 -29.23
C GLY A 321 14.79 32.62 -29.40
N ASN A 322 13.58 32.88 -28.87
CA ASN A 322 13.06 34.17 -28.36
C ASN A 322 11.61 33.93 -27.89
N GLN A 323 11.13 34.30 -26.69
CA GLN A 323 11.19 35.56 -25.94
C GLN A 323 10.44 36.74 -26.57
N ASN A 324 9.24 37.02 -26.06
CA ASN A 324 8.79 38.32 -25.49
C ASN A 324 7.24 38.34 -25.34
N ASN A 325 6.63 39.01 -24.35
CA ASN A 325 7.13 39.55 -23.09
C ASN A 325 5.94 39.79 -22.10
N GLN A 326 6.25 40.04 -20.82
CA GLN A 326 5.55 40.83 -19.76
C GLN A 326 4.08 41.29 -19.94
N GLY A 327 3.26 41.48 -18.89
CA GLY A 327 3.37 41.46 -17.42
C GLY A 327 1.94 41.70 -16.86
N GLN A 328 1.61 42.02 -15.61
CA GLN A 328 2.29 42.24 -14.33
C GLN A 328 1.16 42.49 -13.29
N GLN A 329 1.32 42.01 -12.06
CA GLN A 329 0.87 42.62 -10.78
C GLN A 329 -0.63 42.86 -10.42
N THR A 330 -0.92 42.58 -9.15
CA THR A 330 -2.13 42.89 -8.35
C THR A 330 -2.18 44.34 -7.86
N PRO A 331 -3.38 44.86 -7.58
CA PRO A 331 -3.86 45.05 -6.20
C PRO A 331 -5.29 44.45 -6.02
N GLY A 332 -5.88 44.20 -4.84
CA GLY A 332 -5.65 44.72 -3.48
C GLY A 332 -6.84 45.58 -3.04
N ASN A 333 -7.72 45.13 -2.12
CA ASN A 333 -8.79 45.96 -1.55
C ASN A 333 -9.36 45.46 -0.19
N GLN A 334 -9.95 46.39 0.58
CA GLN A 334 -10.56 46.24 1.92
C GLN A 334 -11.89 47.07 2.00
N ASP A 335 -12.71 47.13 3.07
CA ASP A 335 -12.59 46.67 4.47
C ASP A 335 -13.97 46.35 5.12
N THR A 336 -14.04 46.37 6.47
CA THR A 336 -15.17 46.30 7.42
C THR A 336 -15.89 44.97 7.66
N GLY A 337 -16.41 44.71 8.88
CA GLY A 337 -16.12 45.41 10.16
C GLY A 337 -17.24 45.42 11.20
N ALA A 338 -16.87 45.20 12.48
CA ALA A 338 -17.69 45.23 13.71
C ALA A 338 -18.84 44.19 13.77
N ASP A 339 -18.91 43.27 14.74
CA ASP A 339 -18.95 43.36 16.22
C ASP A 339 -20.37 43.47 16.80
N THR A 340 -20.74 42.50 17.62
CA THR A 340 -21.56 42.62 18.84
C THR A 340 -21.71 41.23 19.48
N GLY A 341 -21.43 41.12 20.78
CA GLY A 341 -21.67 39.90 21.55
C GLY A 341 -22.76 40.08 22.60
N THR A 342 -23.40 38.97 22.99
CA THR A 342 -24.15 38.82 24.24
C THR A 342 -24.15 37.34 24.64
N GLY A 343 -24.06 37.06 25.93
CA GLY A 343 -24.18 35.71 26.47
C GLY A 343 -25.31 35.61 27.49
N SER A 344 -25.97 34.44 27.49
CA SER A 344 -26.70 33.78 28.58
C SER A 344 -26.89 32.33 28.09
N SER A 345 -26.43 31.26 28.74
CA SER A 345 -26.77 30.77 30.09
C SER A 345 -28.24 30.36 30.25
N GLU A 346 -28.58 29.20 29.70
CA GLU A 346 -29.72 28.39 30.15
C GLU A 346 -29.26 26.93 30.39
N GLU A 347 -30.09 26.21 31.12
CA GLU A 347 -29.73 25.17 32.09
C GLU A 347 -29.85 23.73 31.53
N PRO A 348 -29.03 22.76 31.99
CA PRO A 348 -29.19 21.36 31.58
C PRO A 348 -30.34 20.69 32.34
N THR A 349 -31.29 20.11 31.61
CA THR A 349 -32.36 19.30 32.22
C THR A 349 -31.82 17.95 32.74
N PRO A 350 -32.27 17.48 33.91
CA PRO A 350 -31.79 16.22 34.49
C PRO A 350 -32.49 15.01 33.84
N SER A 351 -31.69 14.04 33.39
CA SER A 351 -32.21 12.71 33.01
C SER A 351 -32.29 11.80 34.24
N THR A 352 -33.51 11.37 34.57
CA THR A 352 -33.83 10.44 35.66
C THR A 352 -33.18 9.07 35.45
N PRO A 353 -32.72 8.37 36.52
CA PRO A 353 -32.29 6.98 36.42
C PRO A 353 -33.49 6.02 36.31
N ASP A 354 -33.30 4.92 35.60
CA ASP A 354 -34.20 3.75 35.51
C ASP A 354 -33.34 2.48 35.79
N PRO A 355 -33.88 1.31 36.20
CA PRO A 355 -33.59 0.84 37.55
C PRO A 355 -32.86 -0.50 37.61
N GLU A 356 -32.44 -0.84 38.81
CA GLU A 356 -31.84 -2.12 39.16
C GLU A 356 -32.77 -3.32 38.83
N THR A 357 -32.16 -4.42 38.39
CA THR A 357 -32.74 -5.78 38.45
C THR A 357 -31.61 -6.76 38.84
N PRO A 358 -31.93 -7.87 39.53
CA PRO A 358 -31.31 -8.11 40.83
C PRO A 358 -30.16 -9.12 40.84
N GLN A 359 -29.45 -9.15 41.97
CA GLN A 359 -28.63 -10.30 42.39
C GLN A 359 -29.41 -11.61 42.26
N ASN A 360 -28.69 -12.66 41.85
CA ASN A 360 -29.02 -14.02 42.27
C ASN A 360 -27.78 -14.59 42.97
N ASP A 361 -27.82 -14.58 44.30
CA ASP A 361 -26.79 -15.20 45.12
C ASP A 361 -26.90 -16.71 45.01
N ASN A 362 -25.76 -17.40 44.92
CA ASN A 362 -25.69 -18.76 45.42
C ASN A 362 -24.26 -19.08 45.87
N GLU A 363 -24.10 -19.13 47.19
CA GLU A 363 -22.85 -19.49 47.86
C GLU A 363 -22.50 -20.96 47.59
N PHE A 364 -21.22 -21.25 47.40
CA PHE A 364 -20.66 -22.45 48.02
C PHE A 364 -19.22 -22.20 48.50
N ILE A 365 -18.93 -22.76 49.67
CA ILE A 365 -17.79 -22.42 50.53
C ILE A 365 -16.55 -23.25 50.16
N GLY A 366 -15.34 -22.67 50.30
CA GLY A 366 -14.07 -23.38 50.15
C GLY A 366 -12.83 -22.51 50.34
N GLU A 367 -12.39 -22.35 51.59
CA GLU A 367 -11.24 -21.53 52.00
C GLU A 367 -9.89 -22.04 51.43
N ASN A 368 -8.98 -21.14 51.03
CA ASN A 368 -7.91 -20.65 51.94
C ASN A 368 -6.84 -19.74 51.27
N GLY A 369 -6.48 -18.66 51.97
CA GLY A 369 -5.10 -18.16 52.08
C GLY A 369 -4.53 -17.22 50.99
N GLY A 370 -4.11 -16.02 51.40
CA GLY A 370 -3.07 -15.26 50.68
C GLY A 370 -3.35 -13.80 50.36
N ASN A 371 -3.62 -12.96 51.37
CA ASN A 371 -3.70 -11.50 51.20
C ASN A 371 -2.30 -10.92 50.94
N PHE A 372 -2.10 -10.18 49.85
CA PHE A 372 -0.91 -9.33 49.64
C PHE A 372 -1.27 -8.07 48.85
N THR A 373 -1.43 -6.96 49.57
CA THR A 373 -1.54 -5.60 49.03
C THR A 373 -0.18 -4.93 49.03
N TRP A 374 0.17 -4.23 47.96
CA TRP A 374 1.20 -3.19 48.00
C TRP A 374 0.63 -1.89 47.46
N ASN A 375 0.59 -0.88 48.34
CA ASN A 375 0.71 0.51 47.94
C ASN A 375 2.22 0.82 47.92
N GLU A 376 2.74 1.26 46.77
CA GLU A 376 3.81 2.27 46.59
C GLU A 376 4.10 2.48 45.10
#